data_AF-A0A0C6G148-F1
#
_entry.id   AF-A0A0C6G148-F1
#
_cell.length_a   1.000
_cell.length_b   1.000
_cell.length_c   1.000
_cell.angle_alpha   90.00
_cell.angle_beta   90.00
_cell.angle_gamma   90.00
#
_symmetry.space_group_name_H-M   'P 1'
#
loop_
_entity.id
_entity.type
_entity.pdbx_description
1 polymer ?
#
loop_
_entity_poly.entity_id
_entity_poly.type
_entity_poly.pdbx_seq_one_letter_code
_entity_poly.pdbx_strand_id
1 'polypeptide(L)'
;MDTTLTPLMPLGGRPACASEVDRLLPTSHVSPMLHASLILPEGRKGIVVLGGHRPHIDAQGNKEWRWFNVGAKAAEVREAIVRHSPSFITLNAFTPRPRRGYDDYRTGPCKRVANVAAFGAVWLDLDVYNKPAWAHAQERGVVWEIMDRLMRAGRGPTIPQPSYIVASGNGYHVVWLTEAVPAKARKAWNALQTTLGNLFIDMGRDKAVMPASANLRLVGTMNSGNPVRMIWPSTVGEIVRHSFRDLCRGAFPYTPEQVATYKAEKAAAKAVRKAAAATRIRSGQSPVLTGQTYYRTLQRDVEALCRGRYPHGVSKGERNQWLLALSKVWAWTMDPKALRERIAEWAPHLNLSVATALTQAGSVIRRAEAQDRSDVPLGKRGRYPVGPKKLGVELGVTVTEAHRFNIRMMIPGSMKRARAAERQAKSRLARGMKPRDAMQEARLAAGQQALSLMAQGLTRAAVMERLGVKKSYLDKALSEARAVAAAASMPKPKRASVEPQTEPAPEPVATLEAPSRVSSRYIERKEEGVAVLEGCRVGAYPAPVHDVAAPHRDPQPVEQLRPFGGLSRSGPYAGRVPVVPLFLRHLQRA
;
A
#
# COMPACT_ATOMS: atom_id res chain seq x y z
N MET A 1 -25.65 20.42 -70.60
CA MET A 1 -25.97 19.30 -69.69
C MET A 1 -24.87 18.28 -69.86
N ASP A 2 -23.99 18.15 -68.87
CA ASP A 2 -23.48 16.87 -68.34
C ASP A 2 -22.24 17.14 -67.50
N THR A 3 -22.36 16.80 -66.22
CA THR A 3 -21.32 16.94 -65.21
C THR A 3 -20.92 15.54 -64.79
N THR A 4 -19.73 15.09 -65.19
CA THR A 4 -19.18 13.81 -64.76
C THR A 4 -18.73 13.88 -63.30
N LEU A 5 -19.42 13.12 -62.45
CA LEU A 5 -19.10 12.87 -61.04
C LEU A 5 -17.96 11.85 -60.90
N THR A 6 -16.89 12.24 -60.21
CA THR A 6 -15.87 11.32 -59.66
C THR A 6 -16.08 11.22 -58.14
N PRO A 7 -16.17 10.02 -57.54
CA PRO A 7 -16.42 9.88 -56.11
C PRO A 7 -15.13 10.06 -55.30
N LEU A 8 -15.12 11.06 -54.41
CA LEU A 8 -14.08 11.25 -53.39
C LEU A 8 -14.21 10.18 -52.30
N MET A 9 -13.15 9.38 -52.14
CA MET A 9 -12.98 8.46 -51.00
C MET A 9 -12.88 9.20 -49.66
N PRO A 10 -13.28 8.57 -48.54
CA PRO A 10 -13.30 9.21 -47.23
C PRO A 10 -11.87 9.33 -46.67
N LEU A 11 -11.38 10.57 -46.54
CA LEU A 11 -10.17 10.87 -45.79
C LEU A 11 -10.40 10.56 -44.31
N GLY A 12 -9.65 9.58 -43.80
CA GLY A 12 -9.66 9.17 -42.40
C GLY A 12 -9.35 10.36 -41.47
N GLY A 13 -10.24 10.57 -40.51
CA GLY A 13 -10.14 11.65 -39.53
C GLY A 13 -8.90 11.54 -38.66
N ARG A 14 -8.03 12.56 -38.75
CA ARG A 14 -7.02 12.86 -37.73
C ARG A 14 -7.70 13.51 -36.53
N PRO A 15 -7.36 13.15 -35.27
CA PRO A 15 -7.92 13.82 -34.10
C PRO A 15 -7.40 15.27 -34.05
N ALA A 16 -8.30 16.21 -33.73
CA ALA A 16 -8.00 17.64 -33.60
C ALA A 16 -6.85 17.85 -32.60
N CYS A 17 -5.65 18.01 -33.15
CA CYS A 17 -4.46 18.45 -32.48
C CYS A 17 -4.49 19.99 -32.47
N ALA A 18 -3.85 20.61 -31.49
CA ALA A 18 -3.70 22.07 -31.42
C ALA A 18 -3.32 22.64 -32.80
N SER A 19 -3.79 23.85 -33.11
CA SER A 19 -3.55 24.48 -34.41
C SER A 19 -2.04 24.47 -34.72
N GLU A 20 -1.65 24.50 -36.00
CA GLU A 20 -0.23 24.49 -36.37
C GLU A 20 0.56 25.63 -35.68
N VAL A 21 -0.13 26.75 -35.43
CA VAL A 21 0.32 27.89 -34.62
C VAL A 21 0.57 27.50 -33.15
N ASP A 22 -0.32 26.72 -32.53
CA ASP A 22 -0.17 26.29 -31.14
C ASP A 22 1.02 25.34 -30.95
N ARG A 23 1.44 24.60 -31.97
CA ARG A 23 2.54 23.63 -31.84
C ARG A 23 3.89 24.29 -31.60
N LEU A 24 4.12 25.46 -32.21
CA LEU A 24 5.34 26.24 -32.04
C LEU A 24 5.31 27.13 -30.79
N LEU A 25 4.17 27.19 -30.09
CA LEU A 25 4.03 28.00 -28.89
C LEU A 25 5.00 27.50 -27.80
N PRO A 26 5.83 28.39 -27.20
CA PRO A 26 6.63 28.04 -26.05
C PRO A 26 5.75 27.60 -24.89
N THR A 27 6.12 26.50 -24.21
CA THR A 27 5.31 25.97 -23.09
C THR A 27 5.16 26.96 -21.94
N SER A 28 6.12 27.87 -21.77
CA SER A 28 6.08 28.96 -20.79
C SER A 28 4.88 29.91 -20.97
N HIS A 29 4.29 29.97 -22.17
CA HIS A 29 3.16 30.84 -22.52
C HIS A 29 1.82 30.08 -22.60
N VAL A 30 1.79 28.81 -22.18
CA VAL A 30 0.55 28.02 -22.18
C VAL A 30 -0.51 28.69 -21.30
N SER A 31 -1.67 28.97 -21.89
CA SER A 31 -2.81 29.53 -21.17
C SER A 31 -3.53 28.47 -20.32
N PRO A 32 -4.34 28.89 -19.31
CA PRO A 32 -5.18 27.97 -18.56
C PRO A 32 -6.08 27.10 -19.44
N MET A 33 -6.63 27.68 -20.52
CA MET A 33 -7.51 26.99 -21.46
C MET A 33 -6.76 25.92 -22.25
N LEU A 34 -5.56 26.24 -22.74
CA LEU A 34 -4.73 25.30 -23.49
C LEU A 34 -4.24 24.16 -22.59
N HIS A 35 -3.83 24.44 -21.35
CA HIS A 35 -3.47 23.37 -20.42
C HIS A 35 -4.66 22.44 -20.12
N ALA A 36 -5.86 22.99 -19.96
CA ALA A 36 -7.04 22.17 -19.70
C ALA A 36 -7.46 21.33 -20.92
N SER A 37 -7.29 21.83 -22.16
CA SER A 37 -7.52 21.04 -23.38
C SER A 37 -6.46 19.94 -23.58
N LEU A 38 -5.21 20.15 -23.14
CA LEU A 38 -4.20 19.09 -23.05
C LEU A 38 -4.59 18.00 -22.05
N ILE A 39 -5.39 18.29 -21.02
CA ILE A 39 -5.86 17.27 -20.07
C ILE A 39 -7.09 16.53 -20.61
N LEU A 40 -8.09 17.28 -21.06
CA LEU A 40 -9.35 16.77 -21.60
C LEU A 40 -9.57 17.30 -23.03
N PRO A 41 -8.99 16.63 -24.04
CA PRO A 41 -9.22 16.98 -25.45
C PRO A 41 -10.69 16.94 -25.84
N GLU A 42 -11.02 17.70 -26.88
CA GLU A 42 -12.33 17.65 -27.52
C GLU A 42 -12.69 16.21 -27.93
N GLY A 43 -13.98 15.87 -27.78
CA GLY A 43 -14.49 14.52 -28.02
C GLY A 43 -14.26 13.51 -26.88
N ARG A 44 -13.41 13.80 -25.88
CA ARG A 44 -13.20 12.88 -24.74
C ARG A 44 -14.40 12.92 -23.79
N LYS A 45 -14.92 11.74 -23.44
CA LYS A 45 -16.06 11.59 -22.52
C LYS A 45 -15.69 11.89 -21.07
N GLY A 46 -16.68 12.34 -20.31
CA GLY A 46 -16.55 12.66 -18.88
C GLY A 46 -16.34 14.15 -18.65
N ILE A 47 -16.02 14.49 -17.40
CA ILE A 47 -15.76 15.86 -16.97
C ILE A 47 -14.41 15.94 -16.27
N VAL A 48 -13.72 17.06 -16.44
CA VAL A 48 -12.71 17.50 -15.47
C VAL A 48 -13.40 18.25 -14.35
N VAL A 49 -12.78 18.26 -13.18
CA VAL A 49 -13.21 19.07 -12.05
C VAL A 49 -12.21 20.18 -11.85
N LEU A 50 -12.69 21.41 -12.01
CA LEU A 50 -11.99 22.64 -11.73
C LEU A 50 -12.27 23.05 -10.28
N GLY A 51 -11.31 23.70 -9.63
CA GLY A 51 -11.49 24.15 -8.26
C GLY A 51 -10.66 25.37 -7.92
N GLY A 52 -11.03 26.03 -6.83
CA GLY A 52 -10.38 27.23 -6.36
C GLY A 52 -11.04 27.76 -5.09
N HIS A 53 -10.57 28.92 -4.66
CA HIS A 53 -11.17 29.66 -3.55
C HIS A 53 -11.94 30.85 -4.10
N ARG A 54 -13.12 31.09 -3.55
CA ARG A 54 -13.88 32.32 -3.81
C ARG A 54 -14.27 32.97 -2.50
N PRO A 55 -14.35 34.30 -2.43
CA PRO A 55 -14.85 34.97 -1.26
C PRO A 55 -16.34 34.65 -1.08
N HIS A 56 -16.73 34.44 0.17
CA HIS A 56 -18.09 34.26 0.63
C HIS A 56 -18.30 35.24 1.77
N ILE A 57 -19.30 36.08 1.67
CA ILE A 57 -19.67 37.00 2.76
C ILE A 57 -20.73 36.28 3.60
N ASP A 58 -20.48 36.10 4.89
CA ASP A 58 -21.47 35.52 5.81
C ASP A 58 -22.61 36.50 6.12
N ALA A 59 -23.62 36.05 6.87
CA ALA A 59 -24.76 36.88 7.24
C ALA A 59 -24.38 38.08 8.14
N GLN A 60 -23.19 38.05 8.72
CA GLN A 60 -22.62 39.08 9.58
C GLN A 60 -21.69 40.03 8.81
N GLY A 61 -21.53 39.84 7.50
CA GLY A 61 -20.67 40.68 6.65
C GLY A 61 -19.20 40.27 6.62
N ASN A 62 -18.79 39.18 7.29
CA ASN A 62 -17.41 38.73 7.29
C ASN A 62 -17.06 37.98 6.00
N LYS A 63 -15.89 38.27 5.45
CA LYS A 63 -15.37 37.62 4.24
C LYS A 63 -14.63 36.33 4.60
N GLU A 64 -15.22 35.20 4.25
CA GLU A 64 -14.61 33.87 4.33
C GLU A 64 -14.18 33.37 2.94
N TRP A 65 -13.01 32.75 2.82
CA TRP A 65 -12.61 32.10 1.57
C TRP A 65 -13.13 30.66 1.54
N ARG A 66 -14.07 30.37 0.65
CA ARG A 66 -14.65 29.02 0.51
C ARG A 66 -14.14 28.31 -0.72
N TRP A 67 -13.81 27.04 -0.55
CA TRP A 67 -13.45 26.15 -1.65
C TRP A 67 -14.68 25.86 -2.53
N PHE A 68 -14.52 25.95 -3.84
CA PHE A 68 -15.53 25.53 -4.81
C PHE A 68 -15.01 24.44 -5.74
N ASN A 69 -15.94 23.65 -6.32
CA ASN A 69 -15.64 22.73 -7.41
C ASN A 69 -16.66 22.93 -8.53
N VAL A 70 -16.19 22.94 -9.77
CA VAL A 70 -17.01 23.05 -10.97
C VAL A 70 -16.67 21.91 -11.91
N GLY A 71 -17.68 21.21 -12.43
CA GLY A 71 -17.51 20.15 -13.40
C GLY A 71 -17.66 20.69 -14.82
N ALA A 72 -16.74 20.33 -15.72
CA ALA A 72 -16.83 20.76 -17.13
C ALA A 72 -16.48 19.61 -18.08
N LYS A 73 -17.31 19.42 -19.11
CA LYS A 73 -16.95 18.61 -20.29
C LYS A 73 -15.94 19.37 -21.15
N ALA A 74 -15.28 18.69 -22.09
CA ALA A 74 -14.26 19.27 -22.97
C ALA A 74 -14.72 20.59 -23.63
N ALA A 75 -15.92 20.61 -24.22
CA ALA A 75 -16.50 21.79 -24.86
C ALA A 75 -16.85 22.94 -23.88
N GLU A 76 -17.04 22.63 -22.60
CA GLU A 76 -17.47 23.57 -21.55
C GLU A 76 -16.28 24.12 -20.75
N VAL A 77 -15.08 23.54 -20.90
CA VAL A 77 -13.90 23.88 -20.08
C VAL A 77 -13.52 25.34 -20.21
N ARG A 78 -13.54 25.89 -21.43
CA ARG A 78 -13.20 27.29 -21.70
C ARG A 78 -14.13 28.24 -20.94
N GLU A 79 -15.43 28.04 -21.07
CA GLU A 79 -16.44 28.83 -20.37
C GLU A 79 -16.28 28.71 -18.84
N ALA A 80 -16.09 27.50 -18.33
CA ALA A 80 -15.92 27.27 -16.90
C ALA A 80 -14.68 27.96 -16.32
N ILE A 81 -13.57 28.01 -17.07
CA ILE A 81 -12.36 28.72 -16.66
C ILE A 81 -12.61 30.23 -16.62
N VAL A 82 -13.20 30.81 -17.67
CA VAL A 82 -13.48 32.25 -17.74
C VAL A 82 -14.44 32.67 -16.64
N ARG A 83 -15.50 31.88 -16.42
CA ARG A 83 -16.57 32.22 -15.46
C ARG A 83 -16.14 32.10 -14.01
N HIS A 84 -15.29 31.13 -13.69
CA HIS A 84 -14.99 30.79 -12.30
C HIS A 84 -13.55 31.05 -11.86
N SER A 85 -12.65 31.41 -12.80
CA SER A 85 -11.23 31.67 -12.55
C SER A 85 -10.58 30.62 -11.61
N PRO A 86 -10.69 29.31 -11.92
CA PRO A 86 -10.20 28.26 -11.06
C PRO A 86 -8.68 28.28 -10.99
N SER A 87 -8.13 27.91 -9.82
CA SER A 87 -6.68 27.77 -9.63
C SER A 87 -6.20 26.32 -9.80
N PHE A 88 -7.12 25.36 -9.85
CA PHE A 88 -6.82 23.94 -9.85
C PHE A 88 -7.66 23.15 -10.84
N ILE A 89 -7.13 22.02 -11.28
CA ILE A 89 -7.77 21.07 -12.19
C ILE A 89 -7.43 19.62 -11.82
N THR A 90 -8.36 18.70 -12.07
CA THR A 90 -8.08 17.26 -12.04
C THR A 90 -7.50 16.76 -13.36
N LEU A 91 -6.52 15.86 -13.31
CA LEU A 91 -5.97 15.27 -14.53
C LEU A 91 -6.73 14.04 -15.06
N ASN A 92 -7.70 13.53 -14.30
CA ASN A 92 -8.55 12.41 -14.70
C ASN A 92 -9.98 12.88 -14.97
N ALA A 93 -10.70 12.11 -15.80
CA ALA A 93 -12.08 12.38 -16.13
C ALA A 93 -13.02 11.65 -15.17
N PHE A 94 -14.09 12.33 -14.75
CA PHE A 94 -15.15 11.82 -13.89
C PHE A 94 -16.43 11.65 -14.68
N THR A 95 -17.31 10.75 -14.21
CA THR A 95 -18.66 10.67 -14.77
C THR A 95 -19.41 11.96 -14.43
N PRO A 96 -20.18 12.56 -15.37
CA PRO A 96 -20.97 13.77 -15.16
C PRO A 96 -22.12 13.48 -14.18
N ARG A 97 -21.77 13.42 -12.91
CA ARG A 97 -22.67 13.05 -11.82
C ARG A 97 -22.57 14.10 -10.72
N PRO A 98 -23.68 14.70 -10.29
CA PRO A 98 -23.66 15.59 -9.14
C PRO A 98 -23.35 14.83 -7.85
N ARG A 99 -22.71 15.52 -6.92
CA ARG A 99 -22.57 15.10 -5.53
C ARG A 99 -23.96 15.16 -4.88
N ARG A 100 -24.21 14.28 -3.91
CA ARG A 100 -25.43 14.31 -3.09
C ARG A 100 -25.68 15.72 -2.54
N GLY A 101 -26.89 16.25 -2.75
CA GLY A 101 -27.30 17.60 -2.36
C GLY A 101 -27.06 18.68 -3.42
N TYR A 102 -26.71 18.28 -4.65
CA TYR A 102 -26.61 19.15 -5.82
C TYR A 102 -27.38 18.52 -6.97
N ASP A 103 -27.93 19.35 -7.85
CA ASP A 103 -28.73 18.90 -8.99
C ASP A 103 -27.88 18.75 -10.26
N ASP A 104 -26.81 19.54 -10.40
CA ASP A 104 -25.94 19.53 -11.59
C ASP A 104 -24.45 19.25 -11.23
N TYR A 105 -23.78 18.47 -12.06
CA TYR A 105 -22.33 18.26 -11.98
C TYR A 105 -21.53 19.55 -12.22
N ARG A 106 -22.11 20.54 -12.92
CA ARG A 106 -21.45 21.84 -13.15
C ARG A 106 -21.29 22.64 -11.87
N THR A 107 -22.24 22.54 -10.94
CA THR A 107 -22.23 23.27 -9.67
C THR A 107 -21.75 22.43 -8.49
N GLY A 108 -21.85 21.11 -8.58
CA GLY A 108 -21.40 20.19 -7.53
C GLY A 108 -20.92 18.85 -8.07
N PRO A 109 -19.77 18.77 -8.75
CA PRO A 109 -19.29 17.53 -9.34
C PRO A 109 -18.91 16.48 -8.29
N CYS A 110 -19.23 15.21 -8.54
CA CYS A 110 -18.83 14.11 -7.67
C CYS A 110 -17.41 13.62 -7.98
N LYS A 111 -16.39 14.26 -7.39
CA LYS A 111 -14.96 13.90 -7.57
C LYS A 111 -14.50 12.72 -6.70
N ARG A 112 -15.37 11.74 -6.43
CA ARG A 112 -14.96 10.54 -5.65
C ARG A 112 -14.17 9.61 -6.57
N VAL A 113 -13.19 8.89 -6.02
CA VAL A 113 -12.42 7.91 -6.81
C VAL A 113 -13.33 6.81 -7.42
N ALA A 114 -14.46 6.51 -6.78
CA ALA A 114 -15.46 5.58 -7.32
C ALA A 114 -16.23 6.13 -8.54
N ASN A 115 -16.15 7.44 -8.80
CA ASN A 115 -16.82 8.14 -9.89
C ASN A 115 -15.83 8.54 -11.02
N VAL A 116 -14.59 8.04 -10.98
CA VAL A 116 -13.65 8.21 -12.10
C VAL A 116 -14.21 7.46 -13.30
N ALA A 117 -14.39 8.16 -14.42
CA ALA A 117 -14.81 7.59 -15.69
C ALA A 117 -13.60 7.01 -16.44
N ALA A 118 -12.53 7.78 -16.52
CA ALA A 118 -11.29 7.36 -17.16
C ALA A 118 -10.08 8.02 -16.50
N PHE A 119 -8.97 7.28 -16.41
CA PHE A 119 -7.67 7.86 -16.10
C PHE A 119 -7.08 8.46 -17.38
N GLY A 120 -6.69 9.72 -17.32
CA GLY A 120 -6.14 10.46 -18.46
C GLY A 120 -4.68 10.84 -18.28
N ALA A 121 -4.12 10.64 -17.09
CA ALA A 121 -2.73 10.92 -16.78
C ALA A 121 -2.24 10.16 -15.54
N VAL A 122 -0.93 10.14 -15.37
CA VAL A 122 -0.21 9.83 -14.13
C VAL A 122 0.65 11.04 -13.81
N TRP A 123 0.83 11.36 -12.53
CA TRP A 123 1.55 12.58 -12.15
C TRP A 123 2.38 12.43 -10.90
N LEU A 124 3.19 13.43 -10.60
CA LEU A 124 3.88 13.62 -9.33
C LEU A 124 3.70 15.07 -8.91
N ASP A 125 3.63 15.29 -7.60
CA ASP A 125 3.71 16.62 -7.01
C ASP A 125 4.92 16.65 -6.08
N LEU A 126 5.92 17.46 -6.44
CA LEU A 126 7.22 17.49 -5.81
C LEU A 126 7.40 18.81 -5.05
N ASP A 127 7.31 18.73 -3.72
CA ASP A 127 7.58 19.84 -2.82
C ASP A 127 9.08 19.94 -2.53
N VAL A 128 9.87 20.22 -3.57
CA VAL A 128 11.33 20.26 -3.45
C VAL A 128 11.82 21.31 -2.46
N TYR A 129 11.06 22.39 -2.28
CA TYR A 129 11.33 23.46 -1.30
C TYR A 129 11.33 22.96 0.15
N ASN A 130 10.59 21.89 0.46
CA ASN A 130 10.57 21.25 1.78
C ASN A 130 11.77 20.31 2.01
N LYS A 131 12.68 20.19 1.03
CA LYS A 131 13.83 19.28 1.07
C LYS A 131 15.12 20.09 1.00
N PRO A 132 15.96 20.08 2.06
CA PRO A 132 17.18 20.89 2.09
C PRO A 132 18.10 20.70 0.87
N ALA A 133 18.24 19.46 0.38
CA ALA A 133 19.04 19.15 -0.80
C ALA A 133 18.52 19.75 -2.12
N TRP A 134 17.24 20.16 -2.15
CA TRP A 134 16.56 20.62 -3.35
C TRP A 134 15.95 22.02 -3.24
N ALA A 135 15.98 22.62 -2.04
CA ALA A 135 15.28 23.88 -1.76
C ALA A 135 15.76 25.06 -2.62
N HIS A 136 17.01 25.03 -3.07
CA HIS A 136 17.62 26.06 -3.93
C HIS A 136 18.03 25.51 -5.30
N ALA A 137 17.55 24.32 -5.68
CA ALA A 137 17.86 23.74 -6.97
C ALA A 137 17.22 24.57 -8.10
N GLN A 138 18.01 24.89 -9.13
CA GLN A 138 17.50 25.58 -10.31
C GLN A 138 16.53 24.69 -11.09
N GLU A 139 15.54 25.29 -11.75
CA GLU A 139 14.50 24.59 -12.53
C GLU A 139 15.12 23.60 -13.54
N ARG A 140 16.17 24.03 -14.26
CA ARG A 140 16.89 23.16 -15.22
C ARG A 140 17.52 21.95 -14.53
N GLY A 141 18.10 22.13 -13.35
CA GLY A 141 18.69 21.03 -12.57
C GLY A 141 17.63 20.04 -12.07
N VAL A 142 16.47 20.54 -11.64
CA VAL A 142 15.34 19.69 -11.23
C VAL A 142 14.80 18.88 -12.41
N VAL A 143 14.61 19.52 -13.57
CA VAL A 143 14.19 18.83 -14.80
C VAL A 143 15.20 17.75 -15.18
N TRP A 144 16.50 18.08 -15.16
CA TRP A 144 17.55 17.11 -15.48
C TRP A 144 17.54 15.90 -14.56
N GLU A 145 17.48 16.11 -13.23
CA GLU A 145 17.42 14.99 -12.28
C GLU A 145 16.18 14.12 -12.51
N ILE A 146 15.03 14.73 -12.80
CA ILE A 146 13.81 13.98 -13.11
C ILE A 146 14.05 13.06 -14.31
N MET A 147 14.60 13.58 -15.40
CA MET A 147 14.88 12.79 -16.60
C MET A 147 15.89 11.67 -16.32
N ASP A 148 16.99 11.99 -15.66
CA ASP A 148 18.08 11.05 -15.37
C ASP A 148 17.60 9.92 -14.44
N ARG A 149 16.78 10.22 -13.43
CA ARG A 149 16.17 9.19 -12.58
C ARG A 149 15.24 8.26 -13.34
N LEU A 150 14.40 8.79 -14.22
CA LEU A 150 13.49 7.97 -15.04
C LEU A 150 14.28 7.06 -15.97
N MET A 151 15.39 7.56 -16.51
CA MET A 151 16.31 6.79 -17.34
C MET A 151 16.94 5.65 -16.55
N ARG A 152 17.52 5.94 -15.38
CA ARG A 152 18.20 4.96 -14.51
C ARG A 152 17.25 3.96 -13.85
N ALA A 153 16.00 4.35 -13.58
CA ALA A 153 15.03 3.51 -12.85
C ALA A 153 14.32 2.49 -13.74
N GLY A 154 14.42 2.59 -15.07
CA GLY A 154 13.85 1.61 -16.00
C GLY A 154 14.33 0.21 -15.65
N ARG A 155 13.39 -0.74 -15.48
CA ARG A 155 13.71 -2.15 -15.16
C ARG A 155 13.49 -3.08 -16.36
N GLY A 156 13.66 -2.53 -17.56
CA GLY A 156 13.42 -3.13 -18.87
C GLY A 156 13.61 -2.02 -19.92
N PRO A 157 12.60 -1.71 -20.76
CA PRO A 157 12.63 -0.46 -21.54
C PRO A 157 12.64 0.75 -20.60
N THR A 158 13.27 1.84 -21.03
CA THR A 158 13.34 3.10 -20.27
C THR A 158 11.95 3.61 -19.89
N ILE A 159 11.78 4.16 -18.69
CA ILE A 159 10.52 4.83 -18.35
C ILE A 159 10.40 6.04 -19.29
N PRO A 160 9.29 6.18 -20.04
CA PRO A 160 9.09 7.34 -20.90
C PRO A 160 9.27 8.65 -20.13
N GLN A 161 9.85 9.66 -20.79
CA GLN A 161 9.91 11.02 -20.25
C GLN A 161 8.50 11.57 -19.99
N PRO A 162 8.31 12.49 -19.03
CA PRO A 162 7.02 13.13 -18.81
C PRO A 162 6.57 13.92 -20.03
N SER A 163 5.26 13.91 -20.25
CA SER A 163 4.60 14.73 -21.27
C SER A 163 4.87 16.22 -21.04
N TYR A 164 4.89 16.64 -19.78
CA TYR A 164 5.26 18.00 -19.39
C TYR A 164 5.63 18.11 -17.90
N ILE A 165 6.33 19.19 -17.54
CA ILE A 165 6.62 19.59 -16.16
C ILE A 165 6.13 21.02 -15.93
N VAL A 166 5.43 21.24 -14.82
CA VAL A 166 4.92 22.55 -14.41
C VAL A 166 5.62 23.01 -13.14
N ALA A 167 6.22 24.19 -13.15
CA ALA A 167 6.55 24.91 -11.93
C ALA A 167 5.25 25.39 -11.29
N SER A 168 4.86 24.80 -10.16
CA SER A 168 3.56 25.02 -9.50
C SER A 168 3.51 26.29 -8.63
N GLY A 169 4.58 27.09 -8.67
CA GLY A 169 4.84 28.27 -7.85
C GLY A 169 5.90 28.01 -6.79
N ASN A 170 5.77 26.92 -6.03
CA ASN A 170 6.75 26.55 -4.98
C ASN A 170 7.34 25.14 -5.19
N GLY A 171 6.76 24.33 -6.05
CA GLY A 171 7.21 22.97 -6.35
C GLY A 171 7.02 22.63 -7.82
N TYR A 172 6.96 21.32 -8.13
CA TYR A 172 6.86 20.86 -9.52
C TYR A 172 5.82 19.77 -9.70
N HIS A 173 4.95 19.93 -10.70
CA HIS A 173 4.14 18.83 -11.18
C HIS A 173 4.83 18.15 -12.35
N VAL A 174 5.06 16.85 -12.24
CA VAL A 174 5.59 16.02 -13.33
C VAL A 174 4.45 15.20 -13.88
N VAL A 175 4.10 15.33 -15.15
CA VAL A 175 2.88 14.73 -15.70
C VAL A 175 3.16 13.88 -16.93
N TRP A 176 2.62 12.67 -16.93
CA TRP A 176 2.50 11.80 -18.09
C TRP A 176 1.03 11.72 -18.50
N LEU A 177 0.69 12.34 -19.62
CA LEU A 177 -0.60 12.19 -20.26
C LEU A 177 -0.71 10.81 -20.89
N THR A 178 -1.89 10.21 -20.78
CA THR A 178 -2.18 8.90 -21.37
C THR A 178 -3.43 8.94 -22.24
N GLU A 179 -3.62 7.88 -23.04
CA GLU A 179 -4.92 7.52 -23.59
C GLU A 179 -5.97 7.35 -22.47
N ALA A 180 -7.27 7.33 -22.83
CA ALA A 180 -8.34 7.22 -21.85
C ALA A 180 -8.38 5.80 -21.28
N VAL A 181 -7.79 5.59 -20.11
CA VAL A 181 -7.72 4.28 -19.48
C VAL A 181 -8.99 4.05 -18.66
N PRO A 182 -9.72 2.94 -18.85
CA PRO A 182 -10.98 2.71 -18.15
C PRO A 182 -10.79 2.52 -16.64
N ALA A 183 -11.80 2.90 -15.86
CA ALA A 183 -11.81 2.81 -14.40
C ALA A 183 -11.43 1.42 -13.85
N LYS A 184 -11.67 0.34 -14.61
CA LYS A 184 -11.27 -1.04 -14.25
C LYS A 184 -9.76 -1.21 -14.05
N ALA A 185 -8.93 -0.37 -14.68
CA ALA A 185 -7.48 -0.41 -14.55
C ALA A 185 -6.95 0.29 -13.29
N ARG A 186 -7.83 0.77 -12.39
CA ARG A 186 -7.46 1.53 -11.18
C ARG A 186 -6.33 0.90 -10.35
N LYS A 187 -6.30 -0.44 -10.24
CA LYS A 187 -5.24 -1.12 -9.47
C LYS A 187 -3.87 -0.94 -10.12
N ALA A 188 -3.78 -1.08 -11.44
CA ALA A 188 -2.55 -0.85 -12.18
C ALA A 188 -2.17 0.63 -12.14
N TRP A 189 -3.14 1.53 -12.31
CA TRP A 189 -2.91 2.98 -12.23
C TRP A 189 -2.36 3.40 -10.86
N ASN A 190 -2.97 2.95 -9.77
CA ASN A 190 -2.48 3.23 -8.41
C ASN A 190 -1.08 2.67 -8.18
N ALA A 191 -0.78 1.47 -8.71
CA ALA A 191 0.54 0.87 -8.61
C ALA A 191 1.57 1.71 -9.37
N LEU A 192 1.25 2.16 -10.59
CA LEU A 192 2.13 2.99 -11.41
C LEU A 192 2.41 4.35 -10.74
N GLN A 193 1.35 5.03 -10.29
CA GLN A 193 1.41 6.26 -9.51
C GLN A 193 2.35 6.09 -8.29
N THR A 194 2.17 5.00 -7.53
CA THR A 194 3.01 4.68 -6.35
C THR A 194 4.46 4.37 -6.72
N THR A 195 4.69 3.57 -7.76
CA THR A 195 6.03 3.20 -8.22
C THR A 195 6.82 4.43 -8.64
N LEU A 196 6.26 5.27 -9.53
CA LEU A 196 6.90 6.51 -9.94
C LEU A 196 7.12 7.43 -8.74
N GLY A 197 6.11 7.60 -7.89
CA GLY A 197 6.24 8.44 -6.71
C GLY A 197 7.30 7.96 -5.71
N ASN A 198 7.61 6.67 -5.67
CA ASN A 198 8.66 6.17 -4.78
C ASN A 198 10.08 6.47 -5.29
N LEU A 199 10.26 6.82 -6.57
CA LEU A 199 11.55 7.25 -7.12
C LEU A 199 11.95 8.66 -6.67
N PHE A 200 10.99 9.45 -6.15
CA PHE A 200 11.15 10.88 -5.86
C PHE A 200 10.81 11.24 -4.40
N ILE A 201 10.97 10.29 -3.46
CA ILE A 201 10.64 10.51 -2.04
C ILE A 201 11.54 11.60 -1.43
N ASP A 202 12.83 11.55 -1.75
CA ASP A 202 13.86 12.49 -1.32
C ASP A 202 13.72 13.87 -1.97
N MET A 203 13.08 13.96 -3.15
CA MET A 203 12.68 15.21 -3.80
C MET A 203 11.34 15.77 -3.29
N GLY A 204 10.76 15.19 -2.24
CA GLY A 204 9.59 15.77 -1.59
C GLY A 204 8.26 15.41 -2.22
N ARG A 205 8.13 14.22 -2.82
CA ARG A 205 6.83 13.74 -3.33
C ARG A 205 5.73 13.80 -2.26
N ASP A 206 4.71 14.63 -2.48
CA ASP A 206 3.52 14.72 -1.64
C ASP A 206 2.61 13.49 -1.82
N LYS A 207 2.29 12.82 -0.70
CA LYS A 207 1.39 11.67 -0.66
C LYS A 207 -0.08 12.08 -0.76
N ALA A 208 -0.44 13.31 -0.37
CA ALA A 208 -1.83 13.78 -0.38
C ALA A 208 -2.37 13.96 -1.80
N VAL A 209 -1.50 14.21 -2.77
CA VAL A 209 -1.82 14.45 -4.18
C VAL A 209 -1.74 13.18 -5.05
N MET A 210 -1.43 12.03 -4.45
CA MET A 210 -1.39 10.71 -5.12
C MET A 210 -2.75 10.10 -5.50
N PRO A 211 -3.86 10.33 -4.78
CA PRO A 211 -5.15 9.76 -5.16
C PRO A 211 -5.62 10.26 -6.54
N ALA A 212 -6.31 9.41 -7.31
CA ALA A 212 -6.84 9.76 -8.64
C ALA A 212 -7.81 10.96 -8.69
N SER A 213 -8.28 11.42 -7.54
CA SER A 213 -9.14 12.60 -7.36
C SER A 213 -8.37 13.84 -6.94
N ALA A 214 -7.04 13.84 -6.96
CA ALA A 214 -6.26 15.00 -6.60
C ALA A 214 -6.45 16.14 -7.62
N ASN A 215 -6.24 17.35 -7.12
CA ASN A 215 -6.26 18.59 -7.89
C ASN A 215 -4.81 19.08 -8.00
N LEU A 216 -4.38 19.46 -9.19
CA LEU A 216 -3.11 20.13 -9.42
C LEU A 216 -3.35 21.58 -9.83
N ARG A 217 -2.39 22.46 -9.58
CA ARG A 217 -2.45 23.85 -10.06
C ARG A 217 -2.61 23.92 -11.57
N LEU A 218 -3.49 24.82 -12.00
CA LEU A 218 -3.73 25.12 -13.40
C LEU A 218 -2.64 26.09 -13.89
N VAL A 219 -1.96 25.77 -14.99
CA VAL A 219 -1.00 26.66 -15.67
C VAL A 219 -1.67 27.99 -16.03
N GLY A 220 -0.91 29.09 -15.92
CA GLY A 220 -1.40 30.45 -16.12
C GLY A 220 -2.10 31.06 -14.90
N THR A 221 -2.07 30.39 -13.75
CA THR A 221 -2.61 30.90 -12.47
C THR A 221 -1.48 31.30 -11.52
N MET A 222 -1.83 31.89 -10.37
CA MET A 222 -0.86 32.33 -9.36
C MET A 222 -0.94 31.45 -8.11
N ASN A 223 0.22 31.19 -7.51
CA ASN A 223 0.35 30.51 -6.22
C ASN A 223 1.20 31.37 -5.28
N SER A 224 0.56 32.03 -4.31
CA SER A 224 1.22 32.93 -3.35
C SER A 224 2.14 33.98 -4.02
N GLY A 225 1.70 34.56 -5.13
CA GLY A 225 2.48 35.54 -5.90
C GLY A 225 3.41 34.94 -6.96
N ASN A 226 3.64 33.62 -6.95
CA ASN A 226 4.47 32.96 -7.96
C ASN A 226 3.63 32.47 -9.15
N PRO A 227 4.05 32.73 -10.41
CA PRO A 227 3.33 32.28 -11.58
C PRO A 227 3.48 30.77 -11.80
N VAL A 228 2.35 30.10 -12.05
CA VAL A 228 2.31 28.68 -12.42
C VAL A 228 2.53 28.55 -13.91
N ARG A 229 3.67 27.97 -14.32
CA ARG A 229 4.08 27.87 -15.73
C ARG A 229 4.61 26.50 -16.10
N MET A 230 4.40 26.09 -17.34
CA MET A 230 5.00 24.87 -17.87
C MET A 230 6.44 25.19 -18.28
N ILE A 231 7.38 24.33 -17.85
CA ILE A 231 8.84 24.54 -18.01
C ILE A 231 9.49 23.45 -18.87
N TRP A 232 8.75 22.39 -19.17
CA TRP A 232 9.15 21.30 -20.04
C TRP A 232 7.91 20.73 -20.74
N PRO A 233 7.98 20.31 -22.01
CA PRO A 233 9.09 20.48 -22.97
C PRO A 233 9.25 21.95 -23.40
N SER A 234 10.08 22.26 -24.40
CA SER A 234 10.27 23.65 -24.85
C SER A 234 9.05 24.21 -25.58
N THR A 235 8.44 23.40 -26.44
CA THR A 235 7.26 23.79 -27.23
C THR A 235 6.06 22.89 -26.95
N VAL A 236 4.85 23.41 -27.15
CA VAL A 236 3.62 22.63 -26.95
C VAL A 236 3.53 21.43 -27.91
N GLY A 237 4.10 21.53 -29.11
CA GLY A 237 4.13 20.45 -30.10
C GLY A 237 4.92 19.21 -29.66
N GLU A 238 5.86 19.36 -28.72
CA GLU A 238 6.64 18.25 -28.14
C GLU A 238 5.86 17.49 -27.05
N ILE A 239 4.71 17.99 -26.61
CA ILE A 239 3.90 17.34 -25.57
C ILE A 239 3.26 16.08 -26.15
N VAL A 240 3.75 14.93 -25.70
CA VAL A 240 3.28 13.62 -26.16
C VAL A 240 2.31 12.98 -25.17
N ARG A 241 1.35 12.19 -25.67
CA ARG A 241 0.59 11.24 -24.84
C ARG A 241 1.21 9.86 -25.00
N HIS A 242 1.43 9.19 -23.88
CA HIS A 242 1.98 7.84 -23.86
C HIS A 242 0.87 6.80 -23.86
N SER A 243 1.18 5.58 -24.31
CA SER A 243 0.36 4.45 -23.92
C SER A 243 0.57 4.16 -22.44
N PHE A 244 -0.53 4.00 -21.70
CA PHE A 244 -0.51 3.54 -20.33
C PHE A 244 0.19 2.18 -20.18
N ARG A 245 0.07 1.31 -21.20
CA ARG A 245 0.76 0.02 -21.21
C ARG A 245 2.28 0.17 -21.27
N ASP A 246 2.78 1.10 -22.07
CA ASP A 246 4.22 1.33 -22.22
C ASP A 246 4.82 1.96 -20.96
N LEU A 247 4.10 2.90 -20.33
CA LEU A 247 4.48 3.43 -19.01
C LEU A 247 4.56 2.32 -17.96
N CYS A 248 3.57 1.40 -17.92
CA CYS A 248 3.61 0.25 -17.04
C CYS A 248 4.80 -0.68 -17.36
N ARG A 249 5.12 -0.89 -18.64
CA ARG A 249 6.24 -1.76 -19.05
C ARG A 249 7.59 -1.20 -18.61
N GLY A 250 7.79 0.11 -18.70
CA GLY A 250 9.04 0.73 -18.24
C GLY A 250 9.16 0.79 -16.71
N ALA A 251 8.04 1.03 -16.01
CA ALA A 251 8.06 1.23 -14.56
C ALA A 251 7.99 -0.06 -13.73
N PHE A 252 7.36 -1.13 -14.24
CA PHE A 252 7.18 -2.36 -13.47
C PHE A 252 8.23 -3.41 -13.78
N PRO A 253 8.71 -4.16 -12.77
CA PRO A 253 9.72 -5.21 -12.95
C PRO A 253 9.15 -6.51 -13.52
N TYR A 254 7.82 -6.63 -13.67
CA TYR A 254 7.15 -7.85 -14.10
C TYR A 254 6.20 -7.59 -15.25
N THR A 255 6.15 -8.51 -16.20
CA THR A 255 5.20 -8.44 -17.31
C THR A 255 3.79 -8.86 -16.87
N PRO A 256 2.74 -8.45 -17.62
CA PRO A 256 1.37 -8.90 -17.35
C PRO A 256 1.22 -10.43 -17.29
N GLU A 257 1.97 -11.16 -18.13
CA GLU A 257 1.97 -12.62 -18.22
C GLU A 257 2.57 -13.24 -16.94
N GLN A 258 3.73 -12.76 -16.50
CA GLN A 258 4.34 -13.19 -15.22
C GLN A 258 3.40 -12.94 -14.03
N VAL A 259 2.72 -11.78 -14.01
CA VAL A 259 1.74 -11.46 -12.97
C VAL A 259 0.53 -12.40 -13.03
N ALA A 260 0.09 -12.81 -14.23
CA ALA A 260 -1.00 -13.76 -14.40
C ALA A 260 -0.63 -15.15 -13.87
N THR A 261 0.55 -15.66 -14.23
CA THR A 261 1.09 -16.94 -13.74
C THR A 261 1.20 -16.95 -12.22
N TYR A 262 1.83 -15.93 -11.63
CA TYR A 262 1.94 -15.80 -10.17
C TYR A 262 0.56 -15.79 -9.48
N LYS A 263 -0.44 -15.12 -10.07
CA LYS A 263 -1.81 -15.11 -9.52
C LYS A 263 -2.48 -16.47 -9.62
N ALA A 264 -2.31 -17.19 -10.73
CA ALA A 264 -2.84 -18.54 -10.91
C ALA A 264 -2.25 -19.50 -9.87
N GLU A 265 -0.92 -19.48 -9.68
CA GLU A 265 -0.23 -20.27 -8.65
C GLU A 265 -0.73 -19.95 -7.23
N LYS A 266 -0.86 -18.66 -6.89
CA LYS A 266 -1.41 -18.25 -5.58
C LYS A 266 -2.87 -18.65 -5.41
N ALA A 267 -3.68 -18.61 -6.48
CA ALA A 267 -5.06 -19.05 -6.45
C ALA A 267 -5.15 -20.57 -6.20
N ALA A 268 -4.36 -21.37 -6.91
CA ALA A 268 -4.26 -22.82 -6.72
C ALA A 268 -3.81 -23.17 -5.30
N ALA A 269 -2.75 -22.55 -4.79
CA ALA A 269 -2.27 -22.74 -3.43
C ALA A 269 -3.33 -22.34 -2.37
N LYS A 270 -4.11 -21.29 -2.64
CA LYS A 270 -5.22 -20.88 -1.76
C LYS A 270 -6.37 -21.89 -1.80
N ALA A 271 -6.69 -22.47 -2.95
CA ALA A 271 -7.72 -23.49 -3.11
C ALA A 271 -7.37 -24.75 -2.30
N VAL A 272 -6.12 -25.24 -2.40
CA VAL A 272 -5.62 -26.37 -1.60
C VAL A 272 -5.74 -26.09 -0.10
N ARG A 273 -5.32 -24.90 0.35
CA ARG A 273 -5.45 -24.50 1.77
C ARG A 273 -6.90 -24.44 2.23
N LYS A 274 -7.81 -23.95 1.38
CA LYS A 274 -9.25 -23.87 1.68
C LYS A 274 -9.87 -25.27 1.78
N ALA A 275 -9.51 -26.18 0.88
CA ALA A 275 -9.95 -27.58 0.93
C ALA A 275 -9.47 -28.27 2.22
N ALA A 276 -8.17 -28.16 2.54
CA ALA A 276 -7.62 -28.71 3.78
C ALA A 276 -8.27 -28.11 5.05
N ALA A 277 -8.57 -26.80 5.04
CA ALA A 277 -9.30 -26.16 6.13
C ALA A 277 -10.73 -26.68 6.25
N ALA A 278 -11.45 -26.84 5.12
CA ALA A 278 -12.80 -27.40 5.11
C ALA A 278 -12.83 -28.83 5.67
N THR A 279 -11.85 -29.67 5.30
CA THR A 279 -11.71 -31.02 5.86
C THR A 279 -11.50 -31.00 7.37
N ARG A 280 -10.62 -30.13 7.88
CA ARG A 280 -10.37 -29.97 9.33
C ARG A 280 -11.59 -29.47 10.11
N ILE A 281 -12.39 -28.60 9.50
CA ILE A 281 -13.65 -28.12 10.09
C ILE A 281 -14.65 -29.26 10.15
N ARG A 282 -14.83 -30.02 9.06
CA ARG A 282 -15.70 -31.21 9.02
C ARG A 282 -15.31 -32.26 10.05
N SER A 283 -14.01 -32.44 10.30
CA SER A 283 -13.51 -33.40 11.29
C SER A 283 -13.54 -32.87 12.74
N GLY A 284 -14.15 -31.71 13.01
CA GLY A 284 -14.24 -31.12 14.36
C GLY A 284 -12.91 -30.65 14.97
N GLN A 285 -11.81 -30.64 14.20
CA GLN A 285 -10.44 -30.43 14.72
C GLN A 285 -10.06 -28.96 14.89
N SER A 286 -10.95 -28.00 14.59
CA SER A 286 -10.63 -26.59 14.72
C SER A 286 -11.83 -25.78 15.21
N PRO A 287 -11.69 -24.99 16.30
CA PRO A 287 -12.73 -24.05 16.68
C PRO A 287 -12.89 -23.02 15.56
N VAL A 288 -14.11 -22.86 15.07
CA VAL A 288 -14.42 -21.87 14.03
C VAL A 288 -14.23 -20.47 14.64
N LEU A 289 -13.16 -19.78 14.26
CA LEU A 289 -12.98 -18.36 14.55
C LEU A 289 -14.11 -17.58 13.88
N THR A 290 -15.17 -17.29 14.63
CA THR A 290 -16.25 -16.40 14.17
C THR A 290 -15.76 -14.96 14.16
N GLY A 291 -16.37 -14.10 13.32
CA GLY A 291 -16.10 -12.66 13.36
C GLY A 291 -16.27 -12.06 14.76
N GLN A 292 -17.21 -12.59 15.55
CA GLN A 292 -17.46 -12.14 16.91
C GLN A 292 -16.29 -12.47 17.86
N THR A 293 -15.75 -13.68 17.81
CA THR A 293 -14.57 -14.06 18.64
C THR A 293 -13.31 -13.27 18.26
N TYR A 294 -13.16 -12.96 16.98
CA TYR A 294 -12.09 -12.11 16.46
C TYR A 294 -12.16 -10.69 17.03
N TYR A 295 -13.29 -10.01 16.89
CA TYR A 295 -13.42 -8.62 17.36
C TYR A 295 -13.47 -8.50 18.89
N ARG A 296 -14.01 -9.50 19.61
CA ARG A 296 -13.93 -9.53 21.07
C ARG A 296 -12.49 -9.62 21.58
N THR A 297 -11.64 -10.39 20.91
CA THR A 297 -10.21 -10.48 21.27
C THR A 297 -9.50 -9.15 20.98
N LEU A 298 -9.78 -8.53 19.84
CA LEU A 298 -9.21 -7.22 19.49
C LEU A 298 -9.68 -6.13 20.45
N GLN A 299 -10.96 -6.15 20.86
CA GLN A 299 -11.51 -5.24 21.85
C GLN A 299 -10.72 -5.32 23.17
N ARG A 300 -10.54 -6.54 23.70
CA ARG A 300 -9.76 -6.76 24.94
C ARG A 300 -8.34 -6.22 24.84
N ASP A 301 -7.67 -6.46 23.71
CA ASP A 301 -6.31 -5.95 23.50
C ASP A 301 -6.24 -4.42 23.51
N VAL A 302 -7.16 -3.75 22.80
CA VAL A 302 -7.14 -2.27 22.67
C VAL A 302 -7.51 -1.61 24.00
N GLU A 303 -8.50 -2.16 24.71
CA GLU A 303 -8.88 -1.68 26.03
C GLU A 303 -7.75 -1.89 27.06
N ALA A 304 -7.11 -3.07 27.06
CA ALA A 304 -5.98 -3.36 27.96
C ALA A 304 -4.78 -2.44 27.69
N LEU A 305 -4.47 -2.18 26.42
CA LEU A 305 -3.41 -1.26 26.04
C LEU A 305 -3.70 0.18 26.49
N CYS A 306 -4.94 0.67 26.28
CA CYS A 306 -5.33 2.01 26.69
C CYS A 306 -5.21 2.18 28.20
N ARG A 307 -5.84 1.28 28.97
CA ARG A 307 -5.79 1.33 30.45
C ARG A 307 -4.38 1.16 30.99
N GLY A 308 -3.58 0.31 30.35
CA GLY A 308 -2.20 0.05 30.74
C GLY A 308 -1.26 1.23 30.52
N ARG A 309 -1.46 1.99 29.43
CA ARG A 309 -0.68 3.21 29.14
C ARG A 309 -1.13 4.41 29.94
N TYR A 310 -2.43 4.52 30.20
CA TYR A 310 -3.02 5.68 30.86
C TYR A 310 -3.90 5.25 32.06
N PRO A 311 -3.30 4.77 33.17
CA PRO A 311 -4.08 4.35 34.34
C PRO A 311 -5.00 5.45 34.89
N HIS A 312 -4.56 6.71 34.79
CA HIS A 312 -5.27 7.90 35.29
C HIS A 312 -5.95 8.72 34.18
N GLY A 313 -6.13 8.12 32.99
CA GLY A 313 -6.82 8.73 31.87
C GLY A 313 -5.90 9.35 30.81
N VAL A 314 -6.43 9.45 29.58
CA VAL A 314 -5.62 9.72 28.39
C VAL A 314 -5.10 11.16 28.34
N SER A 315 -3.82 11.28 28.01
CA SER A 315 -3.09 12.55 27.85
C SER A 315 -3.75 13.50 26.82
N LYS A 316 -3.50 14.80 26.95
CA LYS A 316 -3.94 15.79 25.95
C LYS A 316 -3.18 15.55 24.64
N GLY A 317 -3.90 15.44 23.52
CA GLY A 317 -3.33 15.17 22.19
C GLY A 317 -3.65 13.77 21.65
N GLU A 318 -3.78 12.77 22.52
CA GLU A 318 -4.00 11.37 22.12
C GLU A 318 -5.46 10.92 22.24
N ARG A 319 -6.31 11.72 22.92
CA ARG A 319 -7.73 11.42 23.23
C ARG A 319 -8.54 11.03 21.99
N ASN A 320 -8.42 11.82 20.91
CA ASN A 320 -9.20 11.58 19.68
C ASN A 320 -8.77 10.30 18.98
N GLN A 321 -7.46 10.00 18.98
CA GLN A 321 -6.92 8.78 18.40
C GLN A 321 -7.43 7.55 19.15
N TRP A 322 -7.40 7.58 20.48
CA TRP A 322 -7.93 6.51 21.33
C TRP A 322 -9.44 6.34 21.21
N LEU A 323 -10.20 7.44 21.25
CA LEU A 323 -11.65 7.43 21.03
C LEU A 323 -12.00 6.77 19.69
N LEU A 324 -11.32 7.14 18.61
CA LEU A 324 -11.55 6.56 17.29
C LEU A 324 -11.11 5.10 17.22
N ALA A 325 -9.99 4.72 17.83
CA ALA A 325 -9.53 3.34 17.87
C ALA A 325 -10.53 2.42 18.57
N LEU A 326 -10.95 2.80 19.78
CA LEU A 326 -11.90 2.07 20.61
C LEU A 326 -13.28 1.99 19.96
N SER A 327 -13.85 3.14 19.57
CA SER A 327 -15.19 3.19 18.96
C SER A 327 -15.30 2.39 17.68
N LYS A 328 -14.27 2.40 16.82
CA LYS A 328 -14.26 1.56 15.61
C LYS A 328 -14.30 0.07 15.95
N VAL A 329 -13.66 -0.38 17.03
CA VAL A 329 -13.63 -1.79 17.45
C VAL A 329 -14.94 -2.20 18.13
N TRP A 330 -15.46 -1.38 19.05
CA TRP A 330 -16.77 -1.60 19.70
C TRP A 330 -17.91 -1.65 18.69
N ALA A 331 -17.82 -0.82 17.64
CA ALA A 331 -18.72 -0.89 16.52
C ALA A 331 -18.62 -2.22 15.76
N TRP A 332 -17.85 -3.24 16.13
CA TRP A 332 -17.99 -4.59 15.56
C TRP A 332 -18.54 -5.61 16.55
N THR A 333 -18.64 -5.26 17.83
CA THR A 333 -19.09 -6.15 18.89
C THR A 333 -20.44 -5.75 19.47
N MET A 334 -20.90 -4.52 19.21
CA MET A 334 -22.09 -3.91 19.81
C MET A 334 -23.05 -3.38 18.76
N ASP A 335 -24.34 -3.29 19.07
CA ASP A 335 -25.32 -2.51 18.31
C ASP A 335 -25.11 -0.98 18.56
N PRO A 336 -25.73 -0.10 17.76
CA PRO A 336 -25.55 1.35 17.87
C PRO A 336 -25.94 1.95 19.22
N LYS A 337 -26.93 1.39 19.93
CA LYS A 337 -27.34 1.89 21.24
C LYS A 337 -26.27 1.53 22.27
N ALA A 338 -25.89 0.25 22.34
CA ALA A 338 -24.80 -0.19 23.23
C ALA A 338 -23.46 0.47 22.90
N LEU A 339 -23.18 0.79 21.63
CA LEU A 339 -22.01 1.55 21.22
C LEU A 339 -22.00 2.97 21.82
N ARG A 340 -23.13 3.67 21.79
CA ARG A 340 -23.26 5.01 22.39
C ARG A 340 -23.04 4.97 23.90
N GLU A 341 -23.67 4.01 24.57
CA GLU A 341 -23.51 3.78 26.01
C GLU A 341 -22.05 3.48 26.38
N ARG A 342 -21.38 2.60 25.60
CA ARG A 342 -19.96 2.29 25.81
C ARG A 342 -19.03 3.49 25.58
N ILE A 343 -19.33 4.34 24.61
CA ILE A 343 -18.56 5.58 24.39
C ILE A 343 -18.74 6.55 25.56
N ALA A 344 -19.97 6.66 26.08
CA ALA A 344 -20.25 7.49 27.26
C ALA A 344 -19.53 6.96 28.51
N GLU A 345 -19.54 5.65 28.74
CA GLU A 345 -18.84 4.96 29.83
C GLU A 345 -17.32 5.26 29.81
N TRP A 346 -16.71 5.30 28.62
CA TRP A 346 -15.27 5.54 28.47
C TRP A 346 -14.86 7.01 28.38
N ALA A 347 -15.81 7.94 28.21
CA ALA A 347 -15.50 9.35 28.07
C ALA A 347 -14.67 9.92 29.25
N PRO A 348 -14.96 9.58 30.53
CA PRO A 348 -14.14 10.01 31.66
C PRO A 348 -12.69 9.51 31.56
N HIS A 349 -12.48 8.24 31.20
CA HIS A 349 -11.13 7.68 31.04
C HIS A 349 -10.36 8.32 29.87
N LEU A 350 -11.07 8.84 28.87
CA LEU A 350 -10.48 9.58 27.75
C LEU A 350 -10.25 11.06 28.08
N ASN A 351 -10.59 11.52 29.30
CA ASN A 351 -10.57 12.93 29.68
C ASN A 351 -11.39 13.81 28.71
N LEU A 352 -12.58 13.34 28.34
CA LEU A 352 -13.55 14.01 27.47
C LEU A 352 -14.92 14.08 28.15
N SER A 353 -15.70 15.13 27.86
CA SER A 353 -17.11 15.11 28.22
C SER A 353 -17.86 14.10 27.34
N VAL A 354 -18.93 13.51 27.88
CA VAL A 354 -19.78 12.54 27.15
C VAL A 354 -20.29 13.13 25.83
N ALA A 355 -20.77 14.38 25.85
CA ALA A 355 -21.24 15.08 24.66
C ALA A 355 -20.14 15.22 23.59
N THR A 356 -18.91 15.55 24.01
CA THR A 356 -17.75 15.67 23.10
C THR A 356 -17.39 14.32 22.50
N ALA A 357 -17.30 13.27 23.31
CA ALA A 357 -16.96 11.92 22.87
C ALA A 357 -17.99 11.39 21.85
N LEU A 358 -19.28 11.55 22.12
CA LEU A 358 -20.35 11.15 21.19
C LEU A 358 -20.32 11.95 19.88
N THR A 359 -20.06 13.26 19.96
CA THR A 359 -19.96 14.12 18.76
C THR A 359 -18.79 13.71 17.88
N GLN A 360 -17.60 13.54 18.47
CA GLN A 360 -16.39 13.14 17.75
C GLN A 360 -16.48 11.71 17.18
N ALA A 361 -17.14 10.79 17.91
CA ALA A 361 -17.42 9.44 17.44
C ALA A 361 -18.63 9.35 16.49
N GLY A 362 -19.32 10.46 16.22
CA GLY A 362 -20.59 10.49 15.48
C GLY A 362 -20.49 9.94 14.05
N SER A 363 -19.31 9.97 13.42
CA SER A 363 -19.11 9.33 12.11
C SER A 363 -19.09 7.79 12.20
N VAL A 364 -18.61 7.22 13.32
CA VAL A 364 -18.59 5.77 13.57
C VAL A 364 -20.01 5.31 13.90
N ILE A 365 -20.69 6.04 14.78
CA ILE A 365 -22.08 5.78 15.19
C ILE A 365 -23.02 5.77 13.97
N ARG A 366 -23.00 6.82 13.14
CA ARG A 366 -23.85 6.89 11.93
C ARG A 366 -23.62 5.73 10.96
N ARG A 367 -22.39 5.22 10.89
CA ARG A 367 -22.04 4.07 10.05
C ARG A 367 -22.50 2.74 10.64
N ALA A 368 -22.50 2.62 11.97
CA ALA A 368 -23.14 1.49 12.65
C ALA A 368 -24.66 1.51 12.45
N GLU A 369 -25.32 2.66 12.65
CA GLU A 369 -26.76 2.83 12.41
C GLU A 369 -27.17 2.59 10.95
N ALA A 370 -26.34 3.00 9.99
CA ALA A 370 -26.60 2.75 8.58
C ALA A 370 -26.45 1.26 8.22
N GLN A 371 -25.57 0.53 8.92
CA GLN A 371 -25.44 -0.92 8.73
C GLN A 371 -26.66 -1.64 9.26
N ASP A 372 -27.12 -1.28 10.45
CA ASP A 372 -28.22 -1.99 11.13
C ASP A 372 -29.56 -1.73 10.45
N ARG A 373 -29.72 -0.59 9.78
CA ARG A 373 -30.86 -0.29 8.90
C ARG A 373 -30.79 -1.00 7.54
N SER A 374 -29.68 -1.65 7.21
CA SER A 374 -29.51 -2.29 5.91
C SER A 374 -29.57 -3.81 6.05
N ASP A 375 -30.27 -4.49 5.15
CA ASP A 375 -30.24 -5.97 5.04
C ASP A 375 -28.88 -6.51 4.53
N VAL A 376 -27.84 -5.67 4.52
CA VAL A 376 -26.51 -6.07 4.06
C VAL A 376 -25.83 -6.88 5.16
N PRO A 377 -25.35 -8.09 4.88
CA PRO A 377 -24.65 -8.90 5.86
C PRO A 377 -23.44 -8.18 6.48
N LEU A 378 -23.22 -8.43 7.78
CA LEU A 378 -22.09 -7.90 8.53
C LEU A 378 -20.78 -8.18 7.78
N GLY A 379 -20.02 -7.13 7.46
CA GLY A 379 -18.75 -7.23 6.74
C GLY A 379 -18.79 -6.92 5.25
N LYS A 380 -19.96 -6.71 4.63
CA LYS A 380 -20.03 -6.35 3.19
C LYS A 380 -20.20 -4.87 2.88
N ARG A 381 -20.71 -4.01 3.79
CA ARG A 381 -20.66 -2.53 3.71
C ARG A 381 -21.42 -1.89 4.88
N GLY A 382 -20.74 -1.07 5.68
CA GLY A 382 -21.38 -0.10 6.59
C GLY A 382 -20.40 0.42 7.64
N ARG A 383 -19.93 -0.44 8.54
CA ARG A 383 -19.00 -0.08 9.64
C ARG A 383 -17.55 0.11 9.16
N TYR A 384 -16.72 0.84 9.91
CA TYR A 384 -15.31 1.08 9.54
C TYR A 384 -14.49 -0.22 9.67
N PRO A 385 -13.74 -0.67 8.65
CA PRO A 385 -12.93 -1.88 8.77
C PRO A 385 -11.77 -1.65 9.75
N VAL A 386 -11.58 -2.58 10.69
CA VAL A 386 -10.49 -2.53 11.67
C VAL A 386 -9.60 -3.77 11.52
N GLY A 387 -8.31 -3.54 11.31
CA GLY A 387 -7.30 -4.59 11.22
C GLY A 387 -6.29 -4.48 12.36
N PRO A 388 -6.02 -5.55 13.14
CA PRO A 388 -5.10 -5.53 14.27
C PRO A 388 -3.69 -5.04 13.93
N LYS A 389 -3.18 -5.40 12.74
CA LYS A 389 -1.86 -4.91 12.27
C LYS A 389 -1.86 -3.39 12.09
N LYS A 390 -2.90 -2.84 11.46
CA LYS A 390 -3.01 -1.40 11.21
C LYS A 390 -3.19 -0.66 12.53
N LEU A 391 -4.06 -1.18 13.40
CA LEU A 391 -4.33 -0.59 14.71
C LEU A 391 -3.10 -0.60 15.61
N GLY A 392 -2.32 -1.70 15.60
CA GLY A 392 -1.06 -1.77 16.33
C GLY A 392 0.00 -0.77 15.84
N VAL A 393 0.04 -0.49 14.53
CA VAL A 393 0.92 0.57 13.98
C VAL A 393 0.39 1.96 14.31
N GLU A 394 -0.92 2.19 14.15
CA GLU A 394 -1.58 3.45 14.47
C GLU A 394 -1.37 3.82 15.94
N LEU A 395 -1.54 2.87 16.87
CA LEU A 395 -1.33 3.05 18.30
C LEU A 395 0.14 2.89 18.72
N GLY A 396 1.09 2.63 17.81
CA GLY A 396 2.50 2.49 18.16
C GLY A 396 2.80 1.42 19.21
N VAL A 397 2.21 0.22 19.08
CA VAL A 397 2.40 -0.87 20.06
C VAL A 397 3.82 -1.41 20.00
N THR A 398 4.53 -1.35 21.13
CA THR A 398 5.89 -1.89 21.25
C THR A 398 5.89 -3.38 21.64
N VAL A 399 7.04 -4.04 21.49
CA VAL A 399 7.23 -5.42 21.93
C VAL A 399 7.02 -5.53 23.45
N THR A 400 7.61 -4.61 24.21
CA THR A 400 7.51 -4.55 25.67
C THR A 400 6.07 -4.43 26.14
N GLU A 401 5.30 -3.51 25.57
CA GLU A 401 3.88 -3.33 25.92
C GLU A 401 3.04 -4.53 25.53
N ALA A 402 3.30 -5.12 24.37
CA ALA A 402 2.56 -6.29 23.92
C ALA A 402 2.79 -7.51 24.82
N HIS A 403 3.96 -7.62 25.46
CA HIS A 403 4.21 -8.57 26.54
C HIS A 403 3.54 -8.14 27.85
N ARG A 404 3.78 -6.91 28.30
CA ARG A 404 3.27 -6.37 29.58
C ARG A 404 1.75 -6.46 29.70
N PHE A 405 1.02 -6.13 28.63
CA PHE A 405 -0.44 -6.13 28.62
C PHE A 405 -1.05 -7.38 27.95
N ASN A 406 -0.23 -8.42 27.71
CA ASN A 406 -0.65 -9.69 27.12
C ASN A 406 -1.47 -9.53 25.81
N ILE A 407 -1.07 -8.59 24.96
CA ILE A 407 -1.74 -8.25 23.70
C ILE A 407 -1.66 -9.44 22.74
N ARG A 408 -2.80 -9.91 22.22
CA ARG A 408 -2.88 -11.13 21.39
C ARG A 408 -2.78 -10.87 19.89
N MET A 409 -3.45 -9.84 19.39
CA MET A 409 -3.69 -9.58 17.98
C MET A 409 -2.90 -8.39 17.44
N MET A 410 -2.73 -7.32 18.23
CA MET A 410 -1.97 -6.11 17.85
C MET A 410 -0.46 -6.27 18.09
N ILE A 411 0.09 -7.41 17.71
CA ILE A 411 1.50 -7.74 17.97
C ILE A 411 2.45 -7.19 16.90
N PRO A 412 3.62 -6.64 17.29
CA PRO A 412 4.69 -6.29 16.37
C PRO A 412 5.16 -7.47 15.53
N GLY A 413 5.74 -7.18 14.36
CA GLY A 413 6.19 -8.21 13.41
C GLY A 413 7.24 -9.17 13.97
N SER A 414 8.13 -8.67 14.83
CA SER A 414 9.18 -9.46 15.51
C SER A 414 8.61 -10.59 16.37
N MET A 415 7.54 -10.33 17.13
CA MET A 415 6.93 -11.32 18.02
C MET A 415 6.15 -12.42 17.31
N LYS A 416 5.72 -12.19 16.06
CA LYS A 416 4.90 -13.16 15.32
C LYS A 416 5.62 -14.49 15.13
N ARG A 417 6.92 -14.44 14.84
CA ARG A 417 7.76 -15.64 14.66
C ARG A 417 7.94 -16.38 15.98
N ALA A 418 8.28 -15.67 17.05
CA ALA A 418 8.45 -16.24 18.39
C ALA A 418 7.16 -16.94 18.88
N ARG A 419 6.01 -16.28 18.82
CA ARG A 419 4.72 -16.89 19.23
C ARG A 419 4.25 -18.02 18.31
N ALA A 420 4.61 -18.00 17.03
CA ALA A 420 4.34 -19.13 16.14
C ALA A 420 5.20 -20.34 16.52
N ALA A 421 6.48 -20.13 16.82
CA ALA A 421 7.39 -21.17 17.29
C ALA A 421 6.92 -21.75 18.63
N GLU A 422 6.55 -20.90 19.60
CA GLU A 422 6.02 -21.32 20.89
C GLU A 422 4.73 -22.14 20.75
N ARG A 423 3.77 -21.68 19.94
CA ARG A 423 2.54 -22.45 19.65
C ARG A 423 2.85 -23.79 19.00
N GLN A 424 3.81 -23.83 18.07
CA GLN A 424 4.20 -25.08 17.42
C GLN A 424 4.91 -26.02 18.39
N ALA A 425 5.76 -25.52 19.29
CA ALA A 425 6.39 -26.28 20.35
C ALA A 425 5.35 -26.88 21.32
N LYS A 426 4.43 -26.04 21.85
CA LYS A 426 3.30 -26.49 22.68
C LYS A 426 2.43 -27.53 21.97
N SER A 427 2.14 -27.33 20.69
CA SER A 427 1.36 -28.26 19.88
C SER A 427 2.10 -29.58 19.59
N ARG A 428 3.43 -29.57 19.49
CA ARG A 428 4.24 -30.80 19.37
C ARG A 428 4.24 -31.57 20.69
N LEU A 429 4.45 -30.88 21.81
CA LEU A 429 4.40 -31.47 23.15
C LEU A 429 3.03 -32.10 23.44
N ALA A 430 1.94 -31.40 23.13
CA ALA A 430 0.57 -31.91 23.29
C ALA A 430 0.26 -33.14 22.42
N ARG A 431 1.02 -33.37 21.33
CA ARG A 431 0.93 -34.60 20.51
C ARG A 431 1.89 -35.70 20.97
N GLY A 432 2.49 -35.57 22.17
CA GLY A 432 3.44 -36.53 22.72
C GLY A 432 4.82 -36.51 22.05
N MET A 433 5.12 -35.52 21.21
CA MET A 433 6.46 -35.41 20.62
C MET A 433 7.43 -34.85 21.65
N LYS A 434 8.56 -35.54 21.83
CA LYS A 434 9.65 -35.08 22.70
C LYS A 434 10.17 -33.71 22.25
N PRO A 435 10.53 -32.80 23.17
CA PRO A 435 11.21 -31.55 22.84
C PRO A 435 12.44 -31.80 21.98
N ARG A 436 12.79 -30.83 21.11
CA ARG A 436 13.92 -30.98 20.19
C ARG A 436 15.23 -31.23 20.93
N ASP A 437 15.40 -30.55 22.07
CA ASP A 437 16.59 -30.65 22.91
C ASP A 437 16.68 -32.04 23.55
N ALA A 438 15.59 -32.54 24.15
CA ALA A 438 15.52 -33.90 24.67
C ALA A 438 15.75 -34.97 23.58
N MET A 439 15.31 -34.73 22.34
CA MET A 439 15.57 -35.63 21.21
C MET A 439 17.03 -35.57 20.75
N GLN A 440 17.68 -34.42 20.89
CA GLN A 440 19.10 -34.23 20.57
C GLN A 440 19.98 -34.84 21.67
N GLU A 441 19.65 -34.66 22.95
CA GLU A 441 20.31 -35.30 24.08
C GLU A 441 20.23 -36.83 23.99
N ALA A 442 19.04 -37.38 23.74
CA ALA A 442 18.88 -38.83 23.56
C ALA A 442 19.68 -39.37 22.36
N ARG A 443 19.83 -38.57 21.31
CA ARG A 443 20.63 -38.94 20.13
C ARG A 443 22.13 -38.84 20.41
N LEU A 444 22.56 -37.83 21.15
CA LEU A 444 23.92 -37.66 21.58
C LEU A 444 24.36 -38.81 22.50
N ALA A 445 23.53 -39.16 23.50
CA ALA A 445 23.77 -40.29 24.39
C ALA A 445 23.86 -41.61 23.62
N ALA A 446 22.92 -41.87 22.69
CA ALA A 446 22.97 -43.03 21.81
C ALA A 446 24.24 -43.04 20.93
N GLY A 447 24.69 -41.88 20.46
CA GLY A 447 25.92 -41.72 19.68
C GLY A 447 27.19 -41.99 20.48
N GLN A 448 27.25 -41.50 21.72
CA GLN A 448 28.37 -41.76 22.64
C GLN A 448 28.45 -43.25 23.02
N GLN A 449 27.29 -43.87 23.31
CA GLN A 449 27.20 -45.30 23.58
C GLN A 449 27.61 -46.12 22.35
N ALA A 450 27.19 -45.72 21.15
CA ALA A 450 27.61 -46.35 19.90
C ALA A 450 29.12 -46.24 19.67
N LEU A 451 29.73 -45.08 19.92
CA LEU A 451 31.20 -44.91 19.82
C LEU A 451 31.94 -45.84 20.81
N SER A 452 31.44 -45.95 22.04
CA SER A 452 32.01 -46.86 23.06
C SER A 452 31.93 -48.33 22.63
N LEU A 453 30.77 -48.78 22.13
CA LEU A 453 30.59 -50.15 21.64
C LEU A 453 31.46 -50.43 20.40
N MET A 454 31.62 -49.47 19.51
CA MET A 454 32.52 -49.60 18.36
C MET A 454 33.99 -49.66 18.77
N ALA A 455 34.39 -48.95 19.83
CA ALA A 455 35.75 -49.03 20.38
C ALA A 455 36.04 -50.40 21.01
N GLN A 456 35.00 -51.11 21.48
CA GLN A 456 35.09 -52.50 21.95
C GLN A 456 35.10 -53.53 20.80
N GLY A 457 35.22 -53.09 19.55
CA GLY A 457 35.33 -53.96 18.38
C GLY A 457 33.99 -54.41 17.77
N LEU A 458 32.85 -53.92 18.25
CA LEU A 458 31.56 -54.27 17.64
C LEU A 458 31.41 -53.60 16.27
N THR A 459 30.96 -54.39 15.29
CA THR A 459 30.63 -53.88 13.97
C THR A 459 29.39 -52.98 14.01
N ARG A 460 29.24 -52.07 13.04
CA ARG A 460 28.07 -51.17 12.97
C ARG A 460 26.75 -51.92 12.95
N ALA A 461 26.71 -53.11 12.35
CA ALA A 461 25.53 -53.98 12.34
C ALA A 461 25.15 -54.43 13.75
N ALA A 462 26.12 -54.94 14.52
CA ALA A 462 25.90 -55.35 15.91
C ALA A 462 25.51 -54.18 16.83
N VAL A 463 26.03 -52.97 16.58
CA VAL A 463 25.65 -51.77 17.35
C VAL A 463 24.22 -51.33 17.05
N MET A 464 23.76 -51.42 15.79
CA MET A 464 22.36 -51.14 15.44
C MET A 464 21.40 -52.10 16.14
N GLU A 465 21.74 -53.38 16.15
CA GLU A 465 20.96 -54.43 16.80
C GLU A 465 20.91 -54.22 18.32
N ARG A 466 22.07 -53.99 18.94
CA ARG A 466 22.20 -53.81 20.39
C ARG A 466 21.51 -52.55 20.92
N LEU A 467 21.46 -51.48 20.12
CA LEU A 467 20.76 -50.24 20.48
C LEU A 467 19.31 -50.21 19.97
N GLY A 468 18.88 -51.18 19.17
CA GLY A 468 17.54 -51.22 18.57
C GLY A 468 17.26 -50.03 17.64
N VAL A 469 18.28 -49.48 16.97
CA VAL A 469 18.16 -48.26 16.15
C VAL A 469 18.39 -48.53 14.67
N LYS A 470 17.67 -47.80 13.81
CA LYS A 470 17.85 -47.85 12.35
C LYS A 470 19.15 -47.17 11.93
N LYS A 471 19.73 -47.61 10.80
CA LYS A 471 20.96 -47.07 10.20
C LYS A 471 20.99 -45.54 10.13
N SER A 472 19.93 -44.92 9.60
CA SER A 472 19.86 -43.45 9.46
C SER A 472 19.87 -42.70 10.79
N TYR A 473 19.37 -43.32 11.87
CA TYR A 473 19.44 -42.75 13.21
C TYR A 473 20.84 -42.87 13.79
N LEU A 474 21.46 -44.04 13.65
CA LEU A 474 22.83 -44.30 14.11
C LEU A 474 23.86 -43.40 13.43
N ASP A 475 23.77 -43.23 12.10
CA ASP A 475 24.69 -42.36 11.34
C ASP A 475 24.66 -40.92 11.85
N LYS A 476 23.45 -40.42 12.15
CA LYS A 476 23.24 -39.07 12.68
C LYS A 476 23.72 -38.94 14.13
N ALA A 477 23.47 -39.96 14.96
CA ALA A 477 23.95 -40.02 16.34
C ALA A 477 25.48 -40.04 16.43
N LEU A 478 26.14 -40.85 15.61
CA LEU A 478 27.61 -40.89 15.53
C LEU A 478 28.19 -39.56 15.05
N SER A 479 27.57 -38.91 14.05
CA SER A 479 28.00 -37.60 13.58
C SER A 479 27.92 -36.54 14.67
N GLU A 480 26.82 -36.50 15.43
CA GLU A 480 26.63 -35.54 16.53
C GLU A 480 27.61 -35.81 17.68
N ALA A 481 27.81 -37.07 18.06
CA ALA A 481 28.76 -37.44 19.11
C ALA A 481 30.22 -37.13 18.74
N ARG A 482 30.62 -37.37 17.48
CA ARG A 482 31.96 -37.00 16.97
C ARG A 482 32.18 -35.49 16.92
N ALA A 483 31.16 -34.73 16.53
CA ALA A 483 31.24 -33.27 16.53
C ALA A 483 31.44 -32.71 17.95
N VAL A 484 30.76 -33.28 18.96
CA VAL A 484 30.95 -32.90 20.37
C VAL A 484 32.35 -33.31 20.87
N ALA A 485 32.82 -34.52 20.53
CA ALA A 485 34.16 -34.97 20.89
C ALA A 485 35.25 -34.09 20.24
N ALA A 486 35.08 -33.70 18.97
CA ALA A 486 35.98 -32.78 18.28
C ALA A 486 35.96 -31.38 18.91
N ALA A 487 34.79 -30.86 19.29
CA ALA A 487 34.68 -29.57 19.99
C ALA A 487 35.33 -29.60 21.38
N ALA A 488 35.31 -30.74 22.08
CA ALA A 488 36.01 -30.92 23.35
C ALA A 488 37.54 -31.04 23.18
N SER A 489 38.01 -31.48 22.00
CA SER A 489 39.44 -31.61 21.66
C SER A 489 40.07 -30.32 21.11
N MET A 490 39.28 -29.29 20.78
CA MET A 490 39.80 -28.01 20.29
C MET A 490 40.28 -27.14 21.46
N PRO A 491 41.52 -26.59 21.42
CA PRO A 491 42.00 -25.69 22.46
C PRO A 491 41.13 -24.42 22.51
N LYS A 492 40.70 -24.01 23.72
CA LYS A 492 39.95 -22.75 23.93
C LYS A 492 40.76 -21.60 23.31
N PRO A 493 40.17 -20.74 22.45
CA PRO A 493 40.85 -19.55 21.99
C PRO A 493 41.23 -18.70 23.20
N LYS A 494 42.51 -18.29 23.28
CA LYS A 494 42.99 -17.33 24.28
C LYS A 494 42.09 -16.10 24.23
N ARG A 495 41.34 -15.84 25.30
CA ARG A 495 40.68 -14.55 25.51
C ARG A 495 41.79 -13.50 25.48
N ALA A 496 41.82 -12.67 24.45
CA ALA A 496 42.59 -11.44 24.50
C ALA A 496 42.07 -10.64 25.69
N SER A 497 42.96 -10.32 26.62
CA SER A 497 42.72 -9.39 27.71
C SER A 497 42.41 -8.03 27.10
N VAL A 498 41.13 -7.68 27.06
CA VAL A 498 40.69 -6.30 26.89
C VAL A 498 40.87 -5.65 28.25
N GLU A 499 41.78 -4.67 28.34
CA GLU A 499 41.92 -3.81 29.51
C GLU A 499 40.56 -3.17 29.85
N PRO A 500 40.19 -3.09 31.14
CA PRO A 500 38.96 -2.43 31.53
C PRO A 500 39.11 -0.92 31.30
N GLN A 501 38.42 -0.40 30.30
CA GLN A 501 38.17 1.04 30.21
C GLN A 501 37.20 1.41 31.33
N THR A 502 37.67 2.27 32.22
CA THR A 502 36.90 2.86 33.32
C THR A 502 35.83 3.79 32.73
N GLU A 503 34.57 3.37 32.71
CA GLU A 503 33.44 4.30 32.56
C GLU A 503 33.14 4.97 33.92
N PRO A 504 32.78 6.27 33.94
CA PRO A 504 32.44 6.97 35.17
C PRO A 504 31.10 6.49 35.72
N ALA A 505 31.01 6.43 37.06
CA ALA A 505 29.86 5.93 37.80
C ALA A 505 28.55 6.67 37.44
N PRO A 506 27.42 5.97 37.22
CA PRO A 506 26.11 6.60 37.14
C PRO A 506 25.57 6.93 38.54
N GLU A 507 24.99 8.13 38.67
CA GLU A 507 24.31 8.62 39.88
C GLU A 507 23.11 7.73 40.29
N PRO A 508 22.78 7.66 41.60
CA PRO A 508 21.78 6.73 42.11
C PRO A 508 20.35 7.16 41.75
N VAL A 509 19.67 6.38 40.91
CA VAL A 509 18.21 6.49 40.71
C VAL A 509 17.50 5.51 41.64
N ALA A 510 16.59 6.06 42.44
CA ALA A 510 15.83 5.38 43.48
C ALA A 510 15.13 4.09 43.01
N THR A 511 15.39 3.00 43.73
CA THR A 511 14.68 1.73 43.68
C THR A 511 13.26 1.90 44.20
N LEU A 512 12.26 1.59 43.38
CA LEU A 512 10.92 1.24 43.86
C LEU A 512 10.59 -0.18 43.38
N GLU A 513 10.27 -1.03 44.35
CA GLU A 513 10.11 -2.47 44.26
C GLU A 513 8.97 -2.88 43.32
N ALA A 514 9.23 -3.91 42.51
CA ALA A 514 8.20 -4.62 41.75
C ALA A 514 7.96 -6.01 42.38
N PRO A 515 6.70 -6.38 42.70
CA PRO A 515 6.41 -7.73 43.16
C PRO A 515 6.54 -8.76 42.03
N SER A 516 7.19 -9.85 42.41
CA SER A 516 7.63 -10.99 41.60
C SER A 516 6.52 -11.86 40.96
N ARG A 517 6.99 -12.73 40.03
CA ARG A 517 6.41 -13.99 39.49
C ARG A 517 5.52 -13.79 38.25
N VAL A 518 5.80 -14.38 37.08
CA VAL A 518 6.35 -15.70 36.72
C VAL A 518 7.22 -15.59 35.46
N SER A 519 8.51 -15.98 35.53
CA SER A 519 9.38 -16.08 34.35
C SER A 519 9.25 -17.47 33.70
N SER A 520 9.06 -17.48 32.38
CA SER A 520 9.13 -18.70 31.56
C SER A 520 10.59 -19.12 31.43
N ARG A 521 10.97 -20.26 32.03
CA ARG A 521 12.33 -20.84 32.11
C ARG A 521 12.98 -21.29 30.78
N TYR A 522 12.52 -20.80 29.62
CA TYR A 522 12.98 -21.28 28.31
C TYR A 522 13.72 -20.24 27.46
N ILE A 523 14.14 -19.12 28.06
CA ILE A 523 15.03 -18.17 27.40
C ILE A 523 16.05 -17.69 28.43
N GLU A 524 17.24 -18.30 28.45
CA GLU A 524 18.41 -17.59 28.96
C GLU A 524 18.65 -16.40 28.01
N ARG A 525 18.49 -15.18 28.54
CA ARG A 525 18.93 -13.96 27.84
C ARG A 525 20.39 -13.74 28.18
N LYS A 526 21.21 -13.61 27.14
CA LYS A 526 22.40 -12.75 27.21
C LYS A 526 21.89 -11.30 27.33
N GLU A 527 22.38 -10.57 28.30
CA GLU A 527 22.18 -9.12 28.37
C GLU A 527 22.93 -8.48 27.20
N GLU A 528 22.18 -8.01 26.20
CA GLU A 528 22.67 -7.01 25.24
C GLU A 528 22.19 -5.66 25.75
N GLY A 529 23.13 -4.74 25.93
CA GLY A 529 22.91 -3.40 26.46
C GLY A 529 21.84 -2.63 25.69
N VAL A 530 21.24 -1.67 26.40
CA VAL A 530 20.24 -0.76 25.86
C VAL A 530 20.89 0.14 24.81
N ALA A 531 20.78 -0.23 23.53
CA ALA A 531 21.06 0.70 22.44
C ALA A 531 19.86 1.64 22.28
N VAL A 532 20.02 2.86 22.79
CA VAL A 532 19.21 4.01 22.37
C VAL A 532 19.49 4.23 20.89
N LEU A 533 18.44 4.24 20.07
CA LEU A 533 18.55 4.64 18.66
C LEU A 533 18.75 6.16 18.59
N GLU A 534 20.00 6.61 18.71
CA GLU A 534 20.42 7.88 18.13
C GLU A 534 20.33 7.79 16.60
N GLY A 535 19.89 8.89 15.98
CA GLY A 535 19.63 8.95 14.55
C GLY A 535 20.87 8.65 13.72
N CYS A 536 20.76 7.68 12.81
CA CYS A 536 21.72 7.53 11.71
C CYS A 536 21.76 8.82 10.88
N ARG A 537 22.80 9.62 11.08
CA ARG A 537 23.38 10.45 10.02
C ARG A 537 23.86 9.50 8.92
N VAL A 538 23.31 9.64 7.73
CA VAL A 538 23.70 8.88 6.55
C VAL A 538 25.06 9.40 6.10
N GLY A 539 26.13 8.68 6.44
CA GLY A 539 27.45 8.85 5.86
C GLY A 539 27.43 8.48 4.37
N ALA A 540 28.20 9.20 3.59
CA ALA A 540 28.34 9.05 2.14
C ALA A 540 28.65 7.59 1.73
N TYR A 541 28.06 7.15 0.61
CA TYR A 541 28.37 5.87 -0.02
C TYR A 541 29.84 5.83 -0.44
N PRO A 542 30.63 4.79 -0.08
CA PRO A 542 31.82 4.46 -0.83
C PRO A 542 31.43 3.89 -2.21
N ALA A 543 32.17 4.29 -3.24
CA ALA A 543 31.98 3.92 -4.63
C ALA A 543 31.92 2.39 -4.82
N PRO A 544 31.09 1.87 -5.76
CA PRO A 544 31.07 0.45 -6.05
C PRO A 544 32.34 0.04 -6.80
N VAL A 545 33.09 -0.86 -6.19
CA VAL A 545 34.17 -1.63 -6.81
C VAL A 545 33.59 -2.40 -8.01
N HIS A 546 34.22 -2.23 -9.17
CA HIS A 546 33.91 -2.95 -10.40
C HIS A 546 34.34 -4.41 -10.26
N ASP A 547 33.39 -5.34 -10.25
CA ASP A 547 33.67 -6.73 -10.60
C ASP A 547 33.42 -6.94 -12.09
N VAL A 548 34.53 -7.18 -12.81
CA VAL A 548 34.60 -7.50 -14.23
C VAL A 548 34.01 -8.90 -14.44
N ALA A 549 32.81 -8.98 -15.03
CA ALA A 549 32.29 -10.22 -15.59
C ALA A 549 32.67 -10.32 -17.07
N ALA A 550 33.43 -11.37 -17.42
CA ALA A 550 33.84 -11.68 -18.79
C ALA A 550 32.64 -12.04 -19.71
N PRO A 551 32.76 -11.83 -21.04
CA PRO A 551 31.64 -11.90 -21.98
C PRO A 551 31.25 -13.35 -22.28
N HIS A 552 30.00 -13.73 -22.03
CA HIS A 552 29.46 -14.97 -22.58
C HIS A 552 28.97 -14.68 -24.01
N ARG A 553 29.53 -15.43 -24.95
CA ARG A 553 29.19 -15.43 -26.38
C ARG A 553 27.77 -15.93 -26.59
N ASP A 554 27.02 -15.15 -27.35
CA ASP A 554 25.83 -15.56 -28.07
C ASP A 554 26.27 -16.25 -29.38
N PRO A 555 25.72 -17.42 -29.73
CA PRO A 555 25.56 -17.75 -31.13
C PRO A 555 24.09 -18.05 -31.42
N GLN A 556 23.46 -17.14 -32.17
CA GLN A 556 22.26 -17.47 -32.93
C GLN A 556 22.56 -18.59 -33.94
N PRO A 557 21.52 -19.34 -34.33
CA PRO A 557 21.35 -19.74 -35.70
C PRO A 557 20.19 -18.96 -36.34
N VAL A 558 20.52 -18.38 -37.49
CA VAL A 558 19.63 -17.81 -38.49
C VAL A 558 18.83 -18.95 -39.13
N GLU A 559 17.49 -18.89 -39.09
CA GLU A 559 16.67 -19.80 -39.90
C GLU A 559 15.54 -19.05 -40.63
N GLN A 560 15.87 -18.75 -41.89
CA GLN A 560 15.08 -18.85 -43.12
C GLN A 560 13.59 -18.48 -43.13
N LEU A 561 13.33 -17.41 -43.87
CA LEU A 561 12.08 -17.02 -44.51
C LEU A 561 11.37 -18.20 -45.20
N ARG A 562 10.05 -18.31 -44.99
CA ARG A 562 9.12 -18.87 -45.99
C ARG A 562 7.89 -17.96 -46.19
N PRO A 563 7.33 -17.90 -47.42
CA PRO A 563 6.32 -16.91 -47.80
C PRO A 563 4.88 -17.45 -47.72
N PHE A 564 3.94 -16.49 -47.68
CA PHE A 564 2.54 -16.49 -48.11
C PHE A 564 1.73 -17.81 -48.17
N GLY A 565 0.59 -17.79 -47.47
CA GLY A 565 -0.56 -18.67 -47.74
C GLY A 565 -1.80 -18.16 -47.01
N GLY A 566 -2.64 -17.39 -47.71
CA GLY A 566 -3.92 -16.92 -47.18
C GLY A 566 -4.97 -18.02 -47.14
N LEU A 567 -6.03 -17.80 -46.36
CA LEU A 567 -7.38 -18.29 -46.67
C LEU A 567 -8.42 -17.53 -45.85
N SER A 568 -9.26 -16.82 -46.60
CA SER A 568 -10.55 -16.27 -46.24
C SER A 568 -11.48 -17.35 -45.68
N ARG A 569 -12.31 -17.00 -44.68
CA ARG A 569 -13.73 -17.41 -44.65
C ARG A 569 -14.56 -16.51 -43.75
N SER A 570 -15.69 -16.12 -44.34
CA SER A 570 -16.74 -15.21 -43.90
C SER A 570 -17.83 -15.89 -43.05
N GLY A 571 -18.28 -15.19 -42.00
CA GLY A 571 -19.66 -15.14 -41.46
C GLY A 571 -20.10 -16.24 -40.44
N PRO A 572 -21.25 -16.05 -39.73
CA PRO A 572 -22.12 -14.87 -39.66
C PRO A 572 -22.48 -14.38 -38.23
N TYR A 573 -23.06 -13.18 -38.21
CA TYR A 573 -23.82 -12.57 -37.13
C TYR A 573 -24.93 -13.49 -36.58
N ALA A 574 -25.05 -13.58 -35.25
CA ALA A 574 -26.26 -14.03 -34.58
C ALA A 574 -26.67 -12.98 -33.54
N GLY A 575 -27.84 -12.36 -33.78
CA GLY A 575 -28.42 -11.33 -32.94
C GLY A 575 -28.82 -11.84 -31.56
N ARG A 576 -28.67 -11.00 -30.54
CA ARG A 576 -29.26 -11.20 -29.23
C ARG A 576 -30.36 -10.18 -29.00
N VAL A 577 -31.57 -10.71 -28.89
CA VAL A 577 -32.81 -10.08 -28.42
C VAL A 577 -32.63 -9.54 -26.99
N PRO A 578 -33.19 -8.37 -26.64
CA PRO A 578 -33.12 -7.82 -25.29
C PRO A 578 -34.10 -8.52 -24.33
N VAL A 579 -33.60 -8.87 -23.15
CA VAL A 579 -34.38 -9.45 -22.03
C VAL A 579 -35.16 -8.34 -21.34
N VAL A 580 -36.49 -8.46 -21.33
CA VAL A 580 -37.43 -7.61 -20.57
C VAL A 580 -37.44 -8.05 -19.10
N PRO A 581 -37.45 -7.11 -18.11
CA PRO A 581 -37.49 -7.46 -16.69
C PRO A 581 -38.87 -7.98 -16.24
N LEU A 582 -38.86 -9.12 -15.55
CA LEU A 582 -40.00 -9.71 -14.85
C LEU A 582 -40.37 -8.87 -13.60
N PHE A 583 -41.45 -8.10 -13.69
CA PHE A 583 -42.25 -7.66 -12.54
C PHE A 583 -43.72 -7.67 -12.97
N LEU A 584 -44.61 -8.10 -12.07
CA LEU A 584 -46.08 -8.24 -12.17
C LEU A 584 -46.61 -9.59 -12.68
N ARG A 585 -46.66 -10.57 -11.77
CA ARG A 585 -47.76 -11.56 -11.71
C ARG A 585 -48.03 -11.95 -10.26
N HIS A 586 -48.77 -11.12 -9.55
CA HIS A 586 -49.61 -11.56 -8.43
C HIS A 586 -50.78 -10.59 -8.33
N LEU A 587 -51.90 -10.96 -8.94
CA LEU A 587 -53.27 -10.58 -8.59
C LEU A 587 -54.19 -11.38 -9.52
N GLN A 588 -54.69 -12.50 -9.03
CA GLN A 588 -55.97 -13.10 -9.40
C GLN A 588 -56.23 -14.28 -8.47
N ARG A 589 -57.04 -14.02 -7.44
CA ARG A 589 -57.95 -14.96 -6.77
C ARG A 589 -58.81 -14.11 -5.81
N ALA A 590 -60.11 -14.17 -6.04
CA ALA A 590 -61.21 -13.37 -5.48
C ALA A 590 -61.46 -12.04 -6.21
#